data_AF-A0A3S1T687-F1
#
_entry.id   AF-A0A3S1T687-F1
#
_cell.length_a   1.000
_cell.length_b   1.000
_cell.length_c   1.000
_cell.angle_alpha   90.00
_cell.angle_beta   90.00
_cell.angle_gamma   90.00
#
_symmetry.space_group_name_H-M   'P 1'
#
loop_
_entity.id
_entity.type
_entity.pdbx_description
1 polymer ?
#
loop_
_entity_poly.entity_id
_entity_poly.type
_entity_poly.pdbx_seq_one_letter_code
_entity_poly.pdbx_strand_id
1 'polypeptide(L)'
;VIEIEATEGHEFDFSAMFDRVNHPAQGREGGKPGVAGVVKLDNGTKMRPKGWQHVPAGRRLILELPGGGGYGDPARRSVAARANDRSKGYITENDQ
;
A
#
# COMPACT_ATOMS: atom_id res chain seq x y z
N VAL A 1 1.55 4.14 -5.75
CA VAL A 1 1.11 5.17 -4.78
C VAL A 1 -0.01 5.96 -5.44
N ILE A 2 -1.07 6.28 -4.71
CA ILE A 2 -2.12 7.19 -5.18
C ILE A 2 -2.00 8.47 -4.36
N GLU A 3 -2.01 9.61 -5.04
CA GLU A 3 -2.01 10.93 -4.42
C GLU A 3 -3.26 11.69 -4.84
N ILE A 4 -3.92 12.31 -3.87
CA ILE A 4 -5.16 13.07 -4.09
C ILE A 4 -5.02 14.41 -3.40
N GLU A 5 -5.32 15.47 -4.13
CA GLU A 5 -5.32 16.84 -3.63
C GLU A 5 -6.57 17.56 -4.11
N ALA A 6 -7.03 18.53 -3.32
CA ALA A 6 -8.00 19.49 -3.79
C ALA A 6 -7.33 20.49 -4.74
N THR A 7 -8.11 21.03 -5.67
CA THR A 7 -7.68 22.17 -6.48
C THR A 7 -7.29 23.35 -5.60
N GLU A 8 -6.41 24.22 -6.10
CA GLU A 8 -5.90 25.36 -5.36
C GLU A 8 -7.02 26.18 -4.69
N GLY A 9 -6.78 26.61 -3.45
CA GLY A 9 -7.75 27.35 -2.64
C GLY A 9 -8.86 26.51 -2.02
N HIS A 10 -8.89 25.19 -2.23
CA HIS A 10 -9.90 24.28 -1.70
C HIS A 10 -9.32 23.24 -0.75
N GLU A 11 -10.19 22.69 0.08
CA GLU A 11 -9.95 21.58 0.98
C GLU A 11 -11.02 20.50 0.75
N PHE A 12 -10.85 19.32 1.33
CA PHE A 12 -11.84 18.26 1.19
C PHE A 12 -11.94 17.36 2.39
N ASP A 13 -13.14 16.83 2.60
CA ASP A 13 -13.40 15.72 3.50
C ASP A 13 -13.65 14.45 2.71
N PHE A 14 -13.29 13.31 3.28
CA PHE A 14 -13.58 12.01 2.70
C PHE A 14 -13.94 10.99 3.77
N SER A 15 -14.74 10.00 3.37
CA SER A 15 -15.04 8.84 4.20
C SER A 15 -14.01 7.74 3.92
N ALA A 16 -13.07 7.55 4.86
CA ALA A 16 -12.07 6.52 4.74
C ALA A 16 -12.71 5.13 4.94
N MET A 17 -12.45 4.23 3.99
CA MET A 17 -12.89 2.83 4.05
C MET A 17 -11.75 1.88 3.71
N PHE A 18 -10.51 2.25 4.01
CA PHE A 18 -9.33 1.49 3.61
C PHE A 18 -9.09 0.28 4.50
N ASP A 19 -9.07 -0.90 3.90
CA ASP A 19 -8.74 -2.15 4.58
C ASP A 19 -7.24 -2.46 4.49
N ARG A 20 -6.80 -3.39 5.34
CA ARG A 20 -5.42 -3.91 5.36
C ARG A 20 -4.32 -2.89 5.67
N VAL A 21 -4.68 -1.80 6.34
CA VAL A 21 -3.73 -0.83 6.92
C VAL A 21 -3.15 -1.36 8.23
N ASN A 22 -4.00 -1.79 9.17
CA ASN A 22 -3.55 -2.35 10.45
C ASN A 22 -3.33 -3.86 10.41
N HIS A 23 -4.03 -4.56 9.51
CA HIS A 23 -4.03 -6.01 9.39
C HIS A 23 -3.77 -6.42 7.93
N PRO A 24 -2.50 -6.55 7.51
CA PRO A 24 -2.18 -6.91 6.14
C PRO A 24 -2.76 -8.28 5.76
N ALA A 25 -2.86 -8.52 4.45
CA ALA A 25 -3.27 -9.83 3.94
C ALA A 25 -2.28 -10.90 4.42
N GLN A 26 -2.80 -11.96 5.04
CA GLN A 26 -1.98 -13.09 5.47
C GLN A 26 -1.65 -13.99 4.30
N GLY A 27 -0.45 -14.56 4.33
CA GLY A 27 -0.09 -15.62 3.40
C GLY A 27 -0.72 -16.95 3.79
N ARG A 28 -0.61 -17.94 2.90
CA ARG A 28 -1.16 -19.30 3.09
C ARG A 28 -0.18 -20.37 2.64
N GLU A 29 -0.23 -21.55 3.27
CA GLU A 29 0.66 -22.69 2.97
C GLU A 29 2.16 -22.32 2.98
N GLY A 30 2.61 -21.54 3.96
CA GLY A 30 4.00 -21.06 4.06
C GLY A 30 4.30 -19.76 3.29
N GLY A 31 3.30 -19.18 2.63
CA GLY A 31 3.39 -17.85 2.05
C GLY A 31 3.54 -16.75 3.11
N LYS A 32 4.30 -15.70 2.79
CA LYS A 32 4.50 -14.54 3.69
C LYS A 32 3.31 -13.57 3.63
N PRO A 33 3.05 -12.79 4.70
CA PRO A 33 2.09 -11.70 4.66
C PRO A 33 2.44 -10.65 3.59
N GLY A 34 1.41 -9.99 3.06
CA GLY A 34 1.59 -8.84 2.18
C GLY A 34 2.03 -7.59 2.96
N VAL A 35 2.50 -6.58 2.22
CA VAL A 35 2.78 -5.26 2.80
C VAL A 35 1.47 -4.60 3.24
N ALA A 36 1.48 -3.96 4.40
CA ALA A 36 0.33 -3.22 4.92
C ALA A 36 0.11 -1.94 4.10
N GLY A 37 -1.15 -1.54 3.95
CA GLY A 37 -1.49 -0.26 3.33
C GLY A 37 -1.11 0.91 4.23
N VAL A 38 -0.89 2.08 3.65
CA VAL A 38 -0.60 3.32 4.39
C VAL A 38 -1.55 4.42 3.95
N VAL A 39 -2.05 5.18 4.94
CA VAL A 39 -2.89 6.36 4.74
C VAL A 39 -2.22 7.50 5.51
N LYS A 40 -1.70 8.48 4.79
CA LYS A 40 -0.98 9.61 5.39
C LYS A 40 -1.15 10.87 4.56
N LEU A 41 -0.85 12.01 5.15
CA LEU A 41 -0.60 13.23 4.39
C LEU A 41 0.85 13.24 3.90
N ASP A 42 1.14 14.09 2.92
CA ASP A 42 2.44 14.27 2.29
C ASP A 42 3.57 14.74 3.23
N ASN A 43 3.26 15.25 4.43
CA ASN A 43 4.23 15.56 5.50
C ASN A 43 4.47 14.36 6.44
N GLY A 44 3.87 13.20 6.16
CA GLY A 44 3.95 12.01 6.99
C GLY A 44 2.94 11.93 8.12
N THR A 45 2.04 12.92 8.31
CA THR A 45 0.95 12.82 9.30
C THR A 45 0.09 11.60 8.98
N LYS A 46 0.06 10.62 9.89
CA LYS A 46 -0.76 9.41 9.75
C LYS A 46 -2.24 9.77 9.85
N MET A 47 -3.04 9.17 8.97
CA MET A 47 -4.49 9.29 8.99
C MET A 47 -5.11 7.96 9.41
N ARG A 48 -6.34 8.01 9.90
CA ARG A 48 -7.10 6.82 10.25
C ARG A 48 -7.46 6.05 8.97
N PRO A 49 -7.53 4.71 8.99
CA PRO A 49 -7.97 3.95 7.83
C PRO A 49 -9.49 3.98 7.61
N LYS A 50 -10.26 4.36 8.64
CA LYS A 50 -11.73 4.31 8.65
C LYS A 50 -12.34 5.62 9.17
N GLY A 51 -13.53 5.95 8.65
CA GLY A 51 -14.36 7.07 9.08
C GLY A 51 -14.06 8.39 8.36
N TRP A 52 -14.86 9.40 8.66
CA TRP A 52 -14.73 10.74 8.08
C TRP A 52 -13.45 11.45 8.54
N GLN A 53 -12.77 12.06 7.58
CA GLN A 53 -11.51 12.76 7.80
C GLN A 53 -11.33 13.92 6.84
N HIS A 54 -10.61 14.92 7.34
CA HIS A 54 -10.35 16.19 6.68
C HIS A 54 -8.94 16.24 6.10
N VAL A 55 -8.82 16.78 4.89
CA VAL A 55 -7.54 17.10 4.24
C VAL A 55 -7.50 18.61 3.99
N PRO A 56 -6.61 19.34 4.70
CA PRO A 56 -6.51 20.79 4.56
C PRO A 56 -6.07 21.22 3.16
N ALA A 57 -6.39 22.46 2.80
CA ALA A 57 -5.91 23.08 1.57
C ALA A 57 -4.37 23.02 1.46
N GLY A 58 -3.88 22.74 0.25
CA GLY A 58 -2.45 22.60 -0.03
C GLY A 58 -1.79 21.34 0.56
N ARG A 59 -2.57 20.37 1.05
CA ARG A 59 -2.10 19.06 1.50
C ARG A 59 -2.54 17.97 0.53
N ARG A 60 -1.77 16.89 0.46
CA ARG A 60 -2.09 15.72 -0.36
C ARG A 60 -2.35 14.51 0.51
N LEU A 61 -3.45 13.82 0.25
CA LEU A 61 -3.70 12.48 0.76
C LEU A 61 -2.84 11.49 -0.03
N ILE A 62 -1.99 10.76 0.67
CA ILE A 62 -1.12 9.72 0.12
C ILE A 62 -1.66 8.35 0.56
N LEU A 63 -1.97 7.52 -0.43
CA LEU A 63 -2.39 6.13 -0.24
C LEU A 63 -1.32 5.19 -0.84
N GLU A 64 -0.72 4.39 0.03
CA GLU A 64 0.10 3.25 -0.39
C GLU A 64 -0.78 2.00 -0.29
N LEU A 65 -1.10 1.42 -1.44
CA LEU A 65 -2.03 0.30 -1.50
C LEU A 65 -1.39 -0.96 -0.90
N PRO A 66 -2.14 -1.75 -0.12
CA PRO A 66 -1.63 -2.96 0.49
C PRO A 66 -1.26 -4.01 -0.57
N GLY A 67 -0.26 -4.81 -0.26
CA GLY A 67 0.11 -5.99 -1.05
C GLY A 67 -0.84 -7.17 -0.83
N GLY A 68 -0.76 -8.15 -1.73
CA GLY A 68 -1.40 -9.45 -1.54
C GLY A 68 -0.58 -10.34 -0.59
N GLY A 69 -1.27 -11.26 0.11
CA GLY A 69 -0.60 -12.33 0.84
C GLY A 69 -0.04 -13.39 -0.12
N GLY A 70 1.13 -13.93 0.18
CA GLY A 70 1.77 -14.97 -0.62
C GLY A 70 1.11 -16.34 -0.48
N TYR A 71 1.44 -17.25 -1.40
CA TYR A 71 1.05 -18.66 -1.34
C TYR A 71 2.28 -19.56 -1.56
N GLY A 72 2.43 -20.56 -0.70
CA GLY A 72 3.57 -21.49 -0.77
C GLY A 72 4.86 -20.91 -0.20
N ASP A 73 5.81 -21.78 0.09
CA ASP A 73 7.18 -21.39 0.48
C ASP A 73 7.85 -20.59 -0.65
N PRO A 74 8.25 -19.32 -0.41
CA PRO A 74 8.96 -18.50 -1.39
C PRO A 74 10.23 -19.15 -1.96
N ALA A 75 10.93 -20.00 -1.18
CA ALA A 75 12.13 -20.69 -1.63
C ALA A 75 11.85 -21.66 -2.79
N ARG A 76 10.61 -22.15 -2.91
CA ARG A 76 10.17 -23.05 -3.99
C ARG A 76 9.79 -22.31 -5.28
N ARG A 77 9.78 -20.97 -5.28
CA ARG A 77 9.48 -20.18 -6.49
C ARG A 77 10.59 -20.35 -7.53
N SER A 78 10.20 -20.75 -8.74
CA SER A 78 11.16 -21.06 -9.81
C SER A 78 12.01 -19.87 -10.22
N VAL A 79 13.23 -20.15 -10.70
CA VAL A 79 14.17 -19.13 -11.19
C VAL A 79 13.57 -18.32 -12.34
N ALA A 80 12.86 -18.98 -13.27
CA ALA A 80 12.20 -18.31 -14.39
C ALA A 80 11.10 -17.34 -13.93
N ALA A 81 10.27 -17.73 -12.94
CA ALA A 81 9.24 -16.84 -12.40
C ALA A 81 9.87 -15.62 -11.71
N ARG A 82 10.93 -15.83 -10.92
CA ARG A 82 11.67 -14.73 -10.26
C ARG A 82 12.30 -13.77 -11.27
N ALA A 83 12.89 -14.27 -12.36
CA ALA A 83 13.44 -13.44 -13.43
C ALA A 83 12.35 -12.61 -14.12
N ASN A 84 11.20 -13.23 -14.39
CA ASN A 84 10.04 -12.53 -14.93
C ASN A 84 9.53 -11.43 -13.98
N ASP A 85 9.46 -11.68 -12.67
CA ASP A 85 9.06 -10.65 -11.69
C ASP A 85 9.99 -9.43 -11.71
N ARG A 86 11.32 -9.65 -11.80
CA ARG A 86 12.31 -8.56 -11.96
C ARG A 86 12.10 -7.80 -13.26
N SER A 87 11.92 -8.51 -14.38
CA SER A 87 11.70 -7.87 -15.68
C SER A 87 10.46 -6.97 -15.72
N LYS A 88 9.47 -7.27 -14.86
CA LYS A 88 8.24 -6.50 -14.71
C LYS A 88 8.31 -5.44 -13.61
N GLY A 89 9.44 -5.33 -12.90
CA GLY A 89 9.61 -4.38 -11.80
C GLY A 89 8.78 -4.69 -10.55
N TYR A 90 8.34 -5.95 -10.36
CA TYR A 90 7.56 -6.35 -9.18
C TYR A 90 8.41 -6.61 -7.95
N ILE A 91 9.70 -6.87 -8.13
CA ILE A 91 10.68 -7.01 -7.05
C ILE A 91 11.91 -6.18 -7.38
N THR A 92 12.45 -5.51 -6.38
CA THR A 92 13.71 -4.75 -6.47
C THR A 92 14.87 -5.59 -5.96
N GLU A 93 16.12 -5.18 -6.24
CA GLU A 93 17.31 -5.95 -5.85
C GLU A 93 17.44 -6.16 -4.33
N ASN A 94 16.77 -5.31 -3.53
CA ASN A 94 16.81 -5.34 -2.07
C ASN A 94 15.74 -6.25 -1.42
N ASP A 95 14.85 -6.87 -2.19
CA ASP A 95 13.74 -7.69 -1.68
C ASP A 95 14.11 -9.18 -1.46
N GLN A 96 15.40 -9.50 -1.23
CA GLN A 96 15.89 -10.88 -1.06
C GLN A 96 15.59 -11.48 0.31
#